data_AF-A0AA38TTE1-F1
#
_entry.id   AF-A0AA38TTE1-F1
#
_cell.length_a   1.000
_cell.length_b   1.000
_cell.length_c   1.000
_cell.angle_alpha   90.00
_cell.angle_beta   90.00
_cell.angle_gamma   90.00
#
_symmetry.space_group_name_H-M   'P 1'
#
loop_
_entity.id
_entity.type
_entity.pdbx_description
1 polymer ?
#
loop_
_entity_poly.entity_id
_entity_poly.type
_entity_poly.pdbx_seq_one_letter_code
_entity_poly.pdbx_strand_id
1 'polypeptide(L)'
;MLAGGTGTSISTMEWAMSLLLNNPSVLIKAQAEIDKYVGQDRLIQESDMTNLPYLGCIIKETMRMFPPGPLLPHESAKDCKVGGYHIPSGTMLLVNVWGIQNDPTIWGDPETFRPERFEGLEGYRDGFKYMPFGFGRRSCPGEGMANRTVAIGLGSLIQCFEWERTTESKVDLSEGVGITMPKAINLEAICRPRSTMLKLLSHL
;
A
#
# COMPACT_ATOMS: atom_id res chain seq x y z
N MET A 1 18.04 -7.79 -4.43
CA MET A 1 17.03 -6.79 -4.84
C MET A 1 15.70 -7.44 -5.21
N LEU A 2 15.66 -8.41 -6.12
CA LEU A 2 14.41 -9.07 -6.55
C LEU A 2 13.56 -9.62 -5.39
N ALA A 3 14.16 -10.41 -4.49
CA ALA A 3 13.43 -10.99 -3.35
C ALA A 3 12.78 -9.94 -2.41
N GLY A 4 13.42 -8.78 -2.23
CA GLY A 4 12.92 -7.72 -1.34
C GLY A 4 11.92 -6.76 -1.98
N GLY A 5 11.71 -6.84 -3.31
CA GLY A 5 10.80 -5.96 -4.03
C GLY A 5 9.56 -6.68 -4.57
N THR A 6 9.73 -7.90 -5.11
CA THR A 6 8.63 -8.62 -5.76
C THR A 6 7.51 -8.96 -4.78
N GLY A 7 7.82 -9.63 -3.67
CA GLY A 7 6.80 -10.06 -2.70
C GLY A 7 6.08 -8.88 -2.03
N THR A 8 6.82 -7.83 -1.66
CA THR A 8 6.27 -6.66 -0.99
C THR A 8 5.33 -5.86 -1.91
N SER A 9 5.70 -5.67 -3.17
CA SER A 9 4.85 -4.94 -4.13
C SER A 9 3.61 -5.73 -4.50
N ILE A 10 3.72 -7.05 -4.73
CA ILE A 10 2.56 -7.92 -5.00
C ILE A 10 1.58 -7.90 -3.82
N SER A 11 2.08 -8.11 -2.61
CA SER A 11 1.26 -8.09 -1.40
C SER A 11 0.57 -6.74 -1.19
N THR A 12 1.26 -5.62 -1.46
CA THR A 12 0.65 -4.29 -1.37
C THR A 12 -0.50 -4.13 -2.37
N MET A 13 -0.33 -4.57 -3.62
CA MET A 13 -1.39 -4.51 -4.63
C MET A 13 -2.58 -5.40 -4.26
N GLU A 14 -2.32 -6.60 -3.73
CA GLU A 14 -3.37 -7.53 -3.29
C GLU A 14 -4.20 -6.96 -2.12
N TRP A 15 -3.54 -6.37 -1.12
CA TRP A 15 -4.23 -5.66 -0.03
C TRP A 15 -5.03 -4.47 -0.55
N ALA A 16 -4.47 -3.67 -1.44
CA ALA A 16 -5.16 -2.53 -2.04
C ALA A 16 -6.43 -2.98 -2.77
N MET A 17 -6.34 -4.00 -3.63
CA MET A 17 -7.50 -4.53 -4.36
C MET A 17 -8.55 -5.12 -3.40
N SER A 18 -8.13 -5.82 -2.34
CA SER A 18 -9.03 -6.34 -1.31
C SER A 18 -9.79 -5.22 -0.60
N LEU A 19 -9.09 -4.13 -0.26
CA LEU A 19 -9.68 -2.96 0.38
C LEU A 19 -10.63 -2.22 -0.55
N LEU A 20 -10.28 -2.05 -1.83
CA LEU A 20 -11.12 -1.41 -2.84
C LEU A 20 -12.41 -2.19 -3.08
N LEU A 21 -12.35 -3.52 -3.17
CA LEU A 21 -13.53 -4.36 -3.31
C LEU A 21 -14.46 -4.28 -2.10
N ASN A 22 -13.91 -4.08 -0.90
CA ASN A 22 -14.69 -3.84 0.31
C ASN A 22 -15.22 -2.40 0.41
N ASN A 23 -14.69 -1.46 -0.38
CA ASN A 23 -15.05 -0.04 -0.38
C ASN A 23 -15.31 0.49 -1.81
N PRO A 24 -16.43 0.11 -2.46
CA PRO A 24 -16.67 0.43 -3.87
C PRO A 24 -16.69 1.93 -4.20
N SER A 25 -17.10 2.79 -3.26
CA SER A 25 -17.07 4.24 -3.43
C SER A 25 -15.65 4.78 -3.63
N VAL A 26 -14.66 4.19 -2.94
CA VAL A 26 -13.24 4.52 -3.10
C VAL A 26 -12.76 4.09 -4.48
N LEU A 27 -13.11 2.87 -4.92
CA LEU A 27 -12.77 2.37 -6.25
C LEU A 27 -13.33 3.26 -7.36
N ILE A 28 -14.61 3.64 -7.28
CA ILE A 28 -15.26 4.54 -8.24
C ILE A 28 -14.58 5.91 -8.27
N LYS A 29 -14.22 6.47 -7.09
CA LYS A 29 -13.49 7.75 -7.01
C LYS A 29 -12.10 7.65 -7.66
N ALA A 30 -11.39 6.54 -7.50
CA ALA A 30 -10.11 6.30 -8.15
C ALA A 30 -10.24 6.13 -9.67
N GLN A 31 -11.25 5.38 -10.14
CA GLN A 31 -11.55 5.25 -11.58
C GLN A 31 -11.83 6.63 -12.19
N ALA A 32 -12.65 7.45 -11.53
CA ALA A 32 -12.96 8.80 -12.00
C ALA A 32 -11.74 9.73 -12.06
N GLU A 33 -10.82 9.62 -11.09
CA GLU A 33 -9.54 10.35 -11.13
C GLU A 33 -8.69 9.93 -12.33
N ILE A 34 -8.53 8.63 -12.55
CA ILE A 34 -7.76 8.09 -13.68
C ILE A 34 -8.40 8.48 -15.02
N ASP A 35 -9.70 8.31 -15.16
CA ASP A 35 -10.43 8.67 -16.39
C ASP A 35 -10.28 10.17 -16.71
N LYS A 36 -10.25 11.03 -15.69
CA LYS A 36 -10.11 12.48 -15.85
C LYS A 36 -8.72 12.89 -16.35
N TYR A 37 -7.65 12.30 -15.83
CA TYR A 37 -6.29 12.78 -16.09
C TYR A 37 -5.52 11.93 -17.11
N VAL A 38 -5.81 10.63 -17.21
CA VAL A 38 -5.17 9.70 -18.15
C VAL A 38 -6.04 9.50 -19.39
N GLY A 39 -7.35 9.37 -19.19
CA GLY A 39 -8.32 9.04 -20.25
C GLY A 39 -8.34 7.56 -20.61
N GLN A 40 -8.88 7.26 -21.79
CA GLN A 40 -9.23 5.90 -22.24
C GLN A 40 -8.42 5.45 -23.48
N ASP A 41 -7.65 6.37 -24.08
CA ASP A 41 -6.91 6.11 -25.34
C ASP A 41 -5.51 5.54 -25.11
N ARG A 42 -5.03 5.49 -23.86
CA ARG A 42 -3.73 4.94 -23.48
C ARG A 42 -3.74 4.40 -22.06
N LEU A 43 -2.79 3.53 -21.74
CA LEU A 43 -2.56 3.09 -20.37
C LEU A 43 -1.90 4.20 -19.53
N ILE A 44 -2.14 4.12 -18.23
CA ILE A 44 -1.43 4.88 -17.20
C ILE A 44 0.09 4.70 -17.33
N GLN A 45 0.82 5.79 -17.15
CA GLN A 45 2.28 5.83 -17.18
C GLN A 45 2.84 6.47 -15.90
N GLU A 46 4.14 6.28 -15.64
CA GLU A 46 4.80 6.86 -14.46
C GLU A 46 4.61 8.38 -14.37
N SER A 47 4.68 9.08 -15.51
CA SER A 47 4.51 10.53 -15.59
C SER A 47 3.14 11.02 -15.15
N ASP A 48 2.11 10.16 -15.16
CA ASP A 48 0.76 10.54 -14.75
C ASP A 48 0.60 10.63 -13.23
N MET A 49 1.51 10.00 -12.48
CA MET A 49 1.38 9.84 -11.03
C MET A 49 1.31 11.16 -10.26
N THR A 50 1.88 12.24 -10.80
CA THR A 50 1.78 13.58 -10.20
C THR A 50 0.36 14.14 -10.25
N ASN A 51 -0.47 13.65 -11.18
CA ASN A 51 -1.86 14.06 -11.37
C ASN A 51 -2.86 13.06 -10.76
N LEU A 52 -2.40 12.00 -10.11
CA LEU A 52 -3.23 10.96 -9.49
C LEU A 52 -3.04 10.91 -7.95
N PRO A 53 -3.26 12.03 -7.23
CA PRO A 53 -3.03 12.10 -5.79
C PRO A 53 -3.93 11.14 -5.01
N TYR A 54 -5.15 10.87 -5.45
CA TYR A 54 -6.07 9.97 -4.74
C TYR A 54 -5.65 8.50 -4.87
N LEU A 55 -5.17 8.06 -6.04
CA LEU A 55 -4.48 6.78 -6.19
C LEU A 55 -3.28 6.68 -5.22
N GLY A 56 -2.50 7.76 -5.10
CA GLY A 56 -1.42 7.85 -4.12
C GLY A 56 -1.91 7.71 -2.67
N CYS A 57 -3.05 8.31 -2.34
CA CYS A 57 -3.68 8.19 -1.01
C CYS A 57 -4.13 6.76 -0.71
N ILE A 58 -4.69 6.05 -1.69
CA ILE A 58 -5.08 4.64 -1.58
C ILE A 58 -3.86 3.79 -1.23
N ILE A 59 -2.77 3.93 -1.99
CA ILE A 59 -1.54 3.17 -1.76
C ILE A 59 -0.97 3.47 -0.38
N LYS A 60 -0.98 4.74 0.04
CA LYS A 60 -0.49 5.14 1.36
C LYS A 60 -1.32 4.52 2.49
N GLU A 61 -2.64 4.58 2.40
CA GLU A 61 -3.56 4.01 3.40
C GLU A 61 -3.49 2.48 3.43
N THR A 62 -3.31 1.82 2.28
CA THR A 62 -3.04 0.38 2.22
C THR A 62 -1.78 0.02 2.99
N MET A 63 -0.65 0.70 2.74
CA MET A 63 0.61 0.43 3.46
C MET A 63 0.57 0.88 4.93
N ARG A 64 -0.35 1.78 5.31
CA ARG A 64 -0.58 2.14 6.71
C ARG A 64 -1.22 0.97 7.45
N MET A 65 -2.33 0.47 6.93
CA MET A 65 -3.09 -0.63 7.53
C MET A 65 -2.30 -1.93 7.51
N PHE A 66 -1.69 -2.24 6.36
CA PHE A 66 -0.96 -3.50 6.10
C PHE A 66 0.46 -3.21 5.61
N PRO A 67 1.37 -2.74 6.50
CA PRO A 67 2.76 -2.49 6.12
C PRO A 67 3.45 -3.78 5.65
N PRO A 68 4.09 -3.78 4.45
CA PRO A 68 4.79 -4.98 3.96
C PRO A 68 5.90 -5.47 4.90
N GLY A 69 6.50 -4.58 5.68
CA GLY A 69 7.43 -4.89 6.78
C GLY A 69 6.83 -4.47 8.13
N PRO A 70 6.05 -5.35 8.80
CA PRO A 70 5.37 -5.00 10.05
C PRO A 70 6.32 -4.87 11.25
N LEU A 71 7.42 -5.62 11.23
CA LEU A 71 8.51 -5.56 12.22
C LEU A 71 9.83 -5.28 11.50
N LEU A 72 10.56 -4.24 11.93
CA LEU A 72 11.87 -3.92 11.37
C LEU A 72 12.99 -4.30 12.36
N PRO A 73 13.80 -5.33 12.05
CA PRO A 73 14.90 -5.74 12.93
C PRO A 73 16.11 -4.82 12.80
N HIS A 74 16.67 -4.47 13.95
CA HIS A 74 17.93 -3.76 14.13
C HIS A 74 18.77 -4.45 15.20
N GLU A 75 20.07 -4.18 15.23
CA GLU A 75 20.98 -4.67 16.26
C GLU A 75 21.82 -3.50 16.79
N SER A 76 21.98 -3.41 18.12
CA SER A 76 22.84 -2.40 18.73
C SER A 76 24.32 -2.71 18.47
N ALA A 77 24.99 -1.86 17.71
CA ALA A 77 26.42 -2.03 17.43
C ALA A 77 27.34 -1.73 18.63
N LYS A 78 26.81 -1.03 19.64
CA LYS A 78 27.46 -0.70 20.90
C LYS A 78 26.40 -0.45 21.97
N ASP A 79 26.83 -0.48 23.21
CA ASP A 79 26.04 -0.03 24.35
C ASP A 79 25.42 1.35 24.10
N CYS A 80 24.11 1.45 24.29
CA CYS A 80 23.37 2.68 24.08
C CYS A 80 22.24 2.86 25.09
N LYS A 81 21.51 3.96 24.95
CA LYS A 81 20.30 4.23 25.73
C LYS A 81 19.13 4.54 24.81
N VAL A 82 17.97 3.94 25.08
CA VAL A 82 16.72 4.19 24.35
C VAL A 82 15.61 4.36 25.38
N GLY A 83 14.88 5.48 25.34
CA GLY A 83 13.80 5.75 26.29
C GLY A 83 14.24 5.76 27.77
N GLY A 84 15.51 6.08 28.05
CA GLY A 84 16.10 6.02 29.39
C GLY A 84 16.66 4.65 29.79
N TYR A 85 16.37 3.58 29.05
CA TYR A 85 16.85 2.23 29.32
C TYR A 85 18.23 1.99 28.70
N HIS A 86 19.09 1.26 29.40
CA HIS A 86 20.37 0.81 28.87
C HIS A 86 20.18 -0.42 27.98
N ILE A 87 20.72 -0.37 26.77
CA ILE A 87 20.66 -1.43 25.77
C ILE A 87 22.10 -1.92 25.53
N PRO A 88 22.45 -3.14 25.96
CA PRO A 88 23.76 -3.73 25.70
C PRO A 88 24.05 -3.86 24.20
N SER A 89 25.32 -3.83 23.81
CA SER A 89 25.75 -4.20 22.46
C SER A 89 25.29 -5.61 22.05
N GLY A 90 24.93 -5.81 20.78
CA GLY A 90 24.44 -7.09 20.25
C GLY A 90 22.97 -7.38 20.54
N THR A 91 22.24 -6.42 21.11
CA THR A 91 20.80 -6.57 21.39
C THR A 91 20.00 -6.42 20.11
N MET A 92 19.18 -7.42 19.79
CA MET A 92 18.19 -7.32 18.72
C MET A 92 17.02 -6.44 19.15
N LEU A 93 16.69 -5.47 18.30
CA LEU A 93 15.59 -4.53 18.47
C LEU A 93 14.59 -4.76 17.33
N LEU A 94 13.31 -4.90 17.65
CA LEU A 94 12.24 -5.02 16.66
C LEU A 94 11.36 -3.78 16.74
N VAL A 95 11.42 -2.92 15.72
CA VAL A 95 10.52 -1.76 15.63
C VAL A 95 9.17 -2.25 15.13
N ASN A 96 8.13 -2.12 15.96
CA ASN A 96 6.77 -2.52 15.61
C ASN A 96 6.08 -1.45 14.76
N VAL A 97 6.34 -1.47 13.45
CA VAL A 97 5.76 -0.52 12.48
C VAL A 97 4.26 -0.69 12.39
N TRP A 98 3.76 -1.93 12.36
CA TRP A 98 2.32 -2.19 12.35
C TRP A 98 1.63 -1.57 13.56
N GLY A 99 2.20 -1.74 14.76
CA GLY A 99 1.67 -1.17 15.99
C GLY A 99 1.62 0.35 15.95
N ILE A 100 2.67 1.01 15.45
CA ILE A 100 2.70 2.48 15.31
C ILE A 100 1.67 2.98 14.29
N GLN A 101 1.54 2.30 13.15
CA GLN A 101 0.66 2.72 12.07
C GLN A 101 -0.83 2.38 12.29
N ASN A 102 -1.12 1.50 13.25
CA ASN A 102 -2.46 1.12 13.65
C ASN A 102 -2.80 1.51 15.10
N ASP A 103 -1.99 2.36 15.73
CA ASP A 103 -2.29 2.89 17.07
C ASP A 103 -3.50 3.85 17.01
N PRO A 104 -4.62 3.54 17.69
CA PRO A 104 -5.79 4.41 17.70
C PRO A 104 -5.55 5.77 18.37
N THR A 105 -4.53 5.90 19.24
CA THR A 105 -4.17 7.19 19.84
C THR A 105 -3.49 8.12 18.84
N ILE A 106 -2.87 7.56 17.79
CA ILE A 106 -2.19 8.30 16.72
C ILE A 106 -3.12 8.51 15.52
N TRP A 107 -3.92 7.49 15.18
CA TRP A 107 -4.70 7.44 13.94
C TRP A 107 -6.23 7.54 14.14
N GLY A 108 -6.71 7.54 15.38
CA GLY A 108 -8.14 7.60 15.72
C GLY A 108 -8.85 6.27 15.45
N ASP A 109 -9.28 6.09 14.21
CA ASP A 109 -10.02 4.93 13.68
C ASP A 109 -9.16 4.10 12.69
N PRO A 110 -8.06 3.47 13.17
CA PRO A 110 -7.05 2.84 12.32
C PRO A 110 -7.56 1.63 11.50
N GLU A 111 -8.65 1.00 11.90
CA GLU A 111 -9.25 -0.12 11.17
C GLU A 111 -10.12 0.34 9.98
N THR A 112 -10.47 1.63 9.92
CA THR A 112 -11.27 2.19 8.83
C THR A 112 -10.38 2.60 7.67
N PHE A 113 -10.55 1.92 6.53
CA PHE A 113 -9.90 2.28 5.27
C PHE A 113 -10.41 3.64 4.77
N ARG A 114 -9.63 4.69 5.00
CA ARG A 114 -9.95 6.08 4.62
C ARG A 114 -8.76 6.72 3.91
N PRO A 115 -8.63 6.55 2.57
CA PRO A 115 -7.56 7.19 1.80
C PRO A 115 -7.46 8.71 2.03
N GLU A 116 -8.58 9.37 2.27
CA GLU A 116 -8.67 10.81 2.56
C GLU A 116 -7.77 11.28 3.72
N ARG A 117 -7.30 10.38 4.61
CA ARG A 117 -6.29 10.72 5.64
C ARG A 117 -5.00 11.30 5.04
N PHE A 118 -4.68 10.92 3.81
CA PHE A 118 -3.48 11.33 3.11
C PHE A 118 -3.72 12.45 2.08
N GLU A 119 -4.96 12.92 1.95
CA GLU A 119 -5.30 14.00 1.02
C GLU A 119 -4.70 15.33 1.52
N GLY A 120 -4.08 16.10 0.62
CA GLY A 120 -3.43 17.36 0.96
C GLY A 120 -2.14 17.24 1.80
N LEU A 121 -1.70 16.03 2.14
CA LEU A 121 -0.40 15.81 2.79
C LEU A 121 0.73 15.82 1.75
N GLU A 122 1.38 16.96 1.60
CA GLU A 122 2.62 17.10 0.84
C GLU A 122 3.79 16.47 1.62
N GLY A 123 4.13 15.22 1.26
CA GLY A 123 5.23 14.49 1.85
C GLY A 123 4.89 13.05 2.21
N TYR A 124 5.94 12.23 2.39
CA TYR A 124 5.82 10.82 2.76
C TYR A 124 5.88 10.58 4.26
N ARG A 125 6.25 11.58 5.07
CA ARG A 125 6.66 11.36 6.46
C ARG A 125 6.05 12.39 7.38
N ASP A 126 4.91 12.05 7.97
CA ASP A 126 4.40 12.78 9.12
C ASP A 126 5.13 12.30 10.39
N GLY A 127 6.37 12.75 10.53
CA GLY A 127 7.28 12.30 11.58
C GLY A 127 7.53 10.79 11.54
N PHE A 128 7.41 10.14 12.69
CA PHE A 128 7.59 8.69 12.87
C PHE A 128 6.26 7.92 12.88
N LYS A 129 5.12 8.55 12.54
CA LYS A 129 3.80 7.91 12.61
C LYS A 129 3.49 7.01 11.42
N TYR A 130 4.15 7.28 10.29
CA TYR A 130 3.99 6.54 9.03
C TYR A 130 5.38 6.24 8.44
N MET A 131 5.75 4.96 8.42
CA MET A 131 7.10 4.50 8.06
C MET A 131 7.08 3.16 7.30
N PRO A 132 6.30 3.03 6.20
CA PRO A 132 6.18 1.76 5.47
C PRO A 132 7.51 1.31 4.83
N PHE A 133 8.46 2.23 4.67
CA PHE A 133 9.80 2.00 4.12
C PHE A 133 10.91 2.16 5.18
N GLY A 134 10.56 2.20 6.47
CA GLY A 134 11.50 2.47 7.56
C GLY A 134 12.08 3.89 7.53
N PHE A 135 13.16 4.12 8.27
CA PHE A 135 13.76 5.44 8.43
C PHE A 135 15.29 5.39 8.62
N GLY A 136 15.96 6.50 8.31
CA GLY A 136 17.40 6.68 8.56
C GLY A 136 18.29 5.82 7.66
N ARG A 137 19.46 5.42 8.17
CA ARG A 137 20.51 4.74 7.38
C ARG A 137 20.09 3.40 6.77
N ARG A 138 19.03 2.79 7.27
CA ARG A 138 18.51 1.48 6.84
C ARG A 138 17.11 1.60 6.22
N SER A 139 16.67 2.81 5.86
CA SER A 139 15.44 2.99 5.09
C SER A 139 15.52 2.19 3.79
N CYS A 140 14.38 1.69 3.32
CA CYS A 140 14.28 0.84 2.15
C CYS A 140 14.87 1.56 0.92
N PRO A 141 15.95 1.03 0.32
CA PRO A 141 16.49 1.63 -0.91
C PRO A 141 15.56 1.44 -2.11
N GLY A 142 14.58 0.54 -2.00
CA GLY A 142 13.57 0.27 -3.02
C GLY A 142 12.35 1.19 -2.97
N GLU A 143 12.24 2.12 -2.03
CA GLU A 143 11.07 3.01 -1.84
C GLU A 143 10.60 3.66 -3.16
N GLY A 144 11.52 4.26 -3.91
CA GLY A 144 11.17 4.90 -5.19
C GLY A 144 10.66 3.93 -6.26
N MET A 145 11.25 2.73 -6.33
CA MET A 145 10.82 1.70 -7.28
C MET A 145 9.48 1.09 -6.88
N ALA A 146 9.31 0.76 -5.60
CA ALA A 146 8.09 0.17 -5.08
C ALA A 146 6.88 1.09 -5.29
N ASN A 147 7.01 2.38 -4.97
CA ASN A 147 5.94 3.35 -5.20
C ASN A 147 5.52 3.40 -6.67
N ARG A 148 6.48 3.43 -7.62
CA ARG A 148 6.19 3.43 -9.06
C ARG A 148 5.53 2.14 -9.53
N THR A 149 6.09 1.00 -9.17
CA THR A 149 5.59 -0.31 -9.59
C THR A 149 4.19 -0.57 -9.06
N VAL A 150 3.96 -0.31 -7.76
CA VAL A 150 2.63 -0.48 -7.15
C VAL A 150 1.64 0.49 -7.78
N ALA A 151 2.03 1.74 -8.00
CA ALA A 151 1.13 2.73 -8.57
C ALA A 151 0.71 2.44 -10.01
N ILE A 152 1.66 2.10 -10.89
CA ILE A 152 1.37 1.74 -12.27
C ILE A 152 0.58 0.43 -12.32
N GLY A 153 0.97 -0.56 -11.54
CA GLY A 153 0.28 -1.86 -11.48
C GLY A 153 -1.15 -1.71 -10.99
N LEU A 154 -1.35 -1.13 -9.80
CA LEU A 154 -2.68 -0.91 -9.22
C LEU A 154 -3.53 0.02 -10.09
N GLY A 155 -2.96 1.13 -10.57
CA GLY A 155 -3.63 2.07 -11.45
C GLY A 155 -4.09 1.41 -12.75
N SER A 156 -3.29 0.52 -13.33
CA SER A 156 -3.67 -0.24 -14.53
C SER A 156 -4.82 -1.21 -14.25
N LEU A 157 -4.80 -1.90 -13.11
CA LEU A 157 -5.91 -2.79 -12.72
C LEU A 157 -7.21 -2.01 -12.57
N ILE A 158 -7.18 -0.83 -11.94
CA ILE A 158 -8.34 0.05 -11.77
C ILE A 158 -8.79 0.65 -13.11
N GLN A 159 -7.84 1.08 -13.94
CA GLN A 159 -8.12 1.71 -15.23
C GLN A 159 -8.80 0.74 -16.19
N CYS A 160 -8.32 -0.51 -16.27
CA CYS A 160 -8.67 -1.43 -17.34
C CYS A 160 -9.88 -2.33 -17.04
N PHE A 161 -10.18 -2.57 -15.76
CA PHE A 161 -11.13 -3.61 -15.38
C PHE A 161 -12.20 -3.13 -14.39
N GLU A 162 -13.41 -3.63 -14.57
CA GLU A 162 -14.43 -3.68 -13.52
C GLU A 162 -14.15 -4.87 -12.62
N TRP A 163 -14.20 -4.62 -11.32
CA TRP A 163 -13.87 -5.59 -10.29
C TRP A 163 -15.08 -5.87 -9.41
N GLU A 164 -15.40 -7.15 -9.27
CA GLU A 164 -16.49 -7.63 -8.43
C GLU A 164 -16.00 -8.72 -7.49
N ARG A 165 -16.65 -8.82 -6.34
CA ARG A 165 -16.43 -9.94 -5.42
C ARG A 165 -17.04 -11.21 -6.00
N THR A 166 -16.46 -12.37 -5.68
CA THR A 166 -17.00 -13.68 -6.08
C THR A 166 -18.30 -14.02 -5.36
N THR A 167 -18.56 -13.38 -4.22
CA THR A 167 -19.76 -13.56 -3.39
C THR A 167 -20.28 -12.21 -2.90
N GLU A 168 -21.48 -12.16 -2.33
CA GLU A 168 -22.02 -10.95 -1.70
C GLU A 168 -21.26 -10.53 -0.43
N SER A 169 -20.52 -11.47 0.18
CA SER A 169 -19.75 -11.22 1.39
C SER A 169 -18.56 -10.28 1.12
N LYS A 170 -18.11 -9.58 2.17
CA LYS A 170 -16.86 -8.81 2.08
C LYS A 170 -15.68 -9.75 1.87
N VAL A 171 -14.65 -9.27 1.16
CA VAL A 171 -13.35 -9.93 1.07
C VAL A 171 -12.79 -10.07 2.49
N ASP A 172 -12.33 -11.26 2.84
CA ASP A 172 -11.68 -11.53 4.11
C ASP A 172 -10.38 -10.72 4.20
N LEU A 173 -10.19 -9.98 5.30
CA LEU A 173 -9.01 -9.15 5.54
C LEU A 173 -8.11 -9.70 6.64
N SER A 174 -8.23 -10.99 6.97
CA SER A 174 -7.36 -11.62 7.96
C SER A 174 -5.92 -11.76 7.45
N GLU A 175 -4.99 -11.59 8.39
CA GLU A 175 -3.55 -11.62 8.13
C GLU A 175 -3.03 -13.05 8.20
N GLY A 176 -2.19 -13.42 7.24
CA GLY A 176 -1.52 -14.71 7.18
C GLY A 176 -0.21 -14.70 7.98
N VAL A 177 0.40 -15.89 8.11
CA VAL A 177 1.67 -16.05 8.84
C VAL A 177 2.85 -15.77 7.91
N GLY A 178 3.74 -14.86 8.29
CA GLY A 178 4.96 -14.56 7.53
C GLY A 178 5.85 -13.50 8.17
N ILE A 179 7.03 -13.26 7.55
CA ILE A 179 7.92 -12.14 7.90
C ILE A 179 7.35 -10.81 7.37
N THR A 180 6.62 -10.87 6.25
CA THR A 180 5.80 -9.79 5.72
C THR A 180 4.37 -9.90 6.26
N MET A 181 3.43 -9.09 5.77
CA MET A 181 2.00 -9.23 6.03
C MET A 181 1.24 -9.84 4.85
N PRO A 182 1.34 -11.16 4.58
CA PRO A 182 0.49 -11.78 3.56
C PRO A 182 -0.96 -11.80 4.03
N LYS A 183 -1.91 -11.98 3.11
CA LYS A 183 -3.29 -12.33 3.48
C LYS A 183 -3.35 -13.79 3.96
N ALA A 184 -4.26 -14.12 4.87
CA ALA A 184 -4.49 -15.51 5.26
C ALA A 184 -5.16 -16.30 4.13
N ILE A 185 -6.05 -15.64 3.39
CA ILE A 185 -6.75 -16.15 2.22
C ILE A 185 -6.44 -15.19 1.06
N ASN A 186 -5.92 -15.73 -0.04
CA ASN A 186 -5.61 -14.93 -1.22
C ASN A 186 -6.87 -14.26 -1.77
N LEU A 187 -6.70 -13.11 -2.43
CA LEU A 187 -7.81 -12.43 -3.07
C LEU A 187 -8.33 -13.24 -4.27
N GLU A 188 -9.61 -13.60 -4.23
CA GLU A 188 -10.37 -14.06 -5.39
C GLU A 188 -11.40 -13.00 -5.79
N ALA A 189 -11.37 -12.59 -7.07
CA ALA A 189 -12.25 -11.57 -7.61
C ALA A 189 -12.62 -11.85 -9.07
N ILE A 190 -13.80 -11.38 -9.47
CA ILE A 190 -14.24 -11.37 -10.86
C ILE A 190 -13.69 -10.10 -11.49
N CYS A 191 -13.02 -10.27 -12.63
CA CYS A 191 -12.41 -9.18 -13.38
C CYS A 191 -12.98 -9.17 -14.80
N ARG A 192 -13.59 -8.06 -15.21
CA ARG A 192 -14.11 -7.86 -16.58
C ARG A 192 -13.51 -6.61 -17.20
N PRO A 193 -13.08 -6.62 -18.47
CA PRO A 193 -12.61 -5.39 -19.12
C PRO A 193 -13.68 -4.30 -19.06
N ARG A 194 -13.29 -3.07 -18.72
CA ARG A 194 -14.18 -1.90 -18.79
C ARG A 194 -14.57 -1.65 -20.23
N SER A 195 -15.85 -1.38 -20.48
CA SER A 195 -16.37 -1.15 -21.83
C SER A 195 -15.64 -0.01 -22.55
N THR A 196 -15.26 1.03 -21.80
CA THR A 196 -14.47 2.18 -22.26
C THR A 196 -13.04 1.82 -22.69
N MET A 197 -12.49 0.73 -22.16
CA MET A 197 -11.11 0.30 -22.41
C MET A 197 -10.99 -0.82 -23.45
N LEU A 198 -12.11 -1.40 -23.90
CA LEU A 198 -12.11 -2.53 -24.83
C LEU A 198 -11.31 -2.26 -26.11
N LYS A 199 -11.46 -1.07 -26.69
CA LYS A 199 -10.73 -0.67 -27.89
C LYS A 199 -9.22 -0.74 -27.67
N LEU A 200 -8.72 -0.09 -26.61
CA LEU A 200 -7.31 -0.11 -26.27
C LEU A 200 -6.80 -1.54 -26.00
N LEU A 201 -7.54 -2.31 -25.18
CA LEU A 201 -7.15 -3.66 -24.77
C LEU A 201 -7.14 -4.64 -25.95
N SER A 202 -7.97 -4.44 -26.98
CA SER A 202 -7.97 -5.27 -28.19
C SER A 202 -6.74 -5.10 -29.09
N HIS A 203 -5.91 -4.06 -28.84
CA HIS A 203 -4.72 -3.76 -29.63
C HIS A 203 -3.41 -4.10 -28.91
N LEU A 204 -3.48 -4.60 -27.67
CA LEU A 204 -2.35 -5.09 -26.88
C LEU A 204 -2.19 -6.60 -27.06
#